data_AF-A0AA96XZI6-F1
#
_entry.id   AF-A0AA96XZI6-F1
#
_cell.length_a   1.000
_cell.length_b   1.000
_cell.length_c   1.000
_cell.angle_alpha   90.00
_cell.angle_beta   90.00
_cell.angle_gamma   90.00
#
_symmetry.space_group_name_H-M   'P 1'
#
loop_
_entity.id
_entity.type
_entity.pdbx_description
1 polymer ?
#
loop_
_entity_poly.entity_id
_entity_poly.type
_entity_poly.pdbx_seq_one_letter_code
_entity_poly.pdbx_strand_id
1 'polypeptide(L)' 'METETADKYLNIFPSELLAAVARGEVDLNHRAGVVLAGRGLDQNARWVGFPEAARLLDQRSQA' A
#
# COMPACT_ATOMS: atom_id res chain seq x y z
N MET A 1 -23.55 9.13 3.93
CA MET A 1 -22.56 8.04 3.79
C MET A 1 -21.60 8.18 4.95
N GLU A 2 -21.53 7.21 5.86
CA GLU A 2 -20.44 7.18 6.84
C GLU A 2 -19.12 7.08 6.07
N THR A 3 -18.20 8.00 6.33
CA THR A 3 -16.85 7.94 5.77
C THR A 3 -16.16 6.73 6.37
N GLU A 4 -15.75 5.78 5.53
CA GLU A 4 -15.02 4.62 6.00
C GLU A 4 -13.65 5.08 6.51
N THR A 5 -13.39 4.93 7.81
CA THR A 5 -12.14 5.35 8.43
C THR A 5 -11.11 4.23 8.42
N ALA A 6 -9.83 4.60 8.35
CA ALA A 6 -8.71 3.66 8.38
C ALA A 6 -8.75 2.75 9.63
N ASP A 7 -9.31 3.21 10.75
CA ASP A 7 -9.40 2.47 12.01
C ASP A 7 -10.11 1.12 11.87
N LYS A 8 -11.13 1.03 10.99
CA LYS A 8 -11.82 -0.24 10.70
C LYS A 8 -10.88 -1.28 10.08
N TYR A 9 -9.92 -0.82 9.29
CA TYR A 9 -8.95 -1.65 8.57
C TYR A 9 -7.65 -1.86 9.34
N LEU A 10 -7.31 -0.98 10.28
CA LEU A 10 -6.13 -1.16 11.11
C LEU A 10 -6.32 -2.25 12.17
N ASN A 11 -7.54 -2.42 12.68
CA ASN A 11 -7.86 -3.44 13.69
C ASN A 11 -7.65 -4.89 13.22
N ILE A 12 -7.60 -5.15 11.91
CA ILE A 12 -7.34 -6.50 11.38
C ILE A 12 -5.84 -6.83 11.28
N PHE A 13 -4.94 -5.85 11.48
CA PHE A 13 -3.51 -6.11 11.46
C PHE A 13 -3.01 -6.66 12.81
N PRO A 14 -2.11 -7.66 12.81
CA PRO A 14 -1.44 -8.10 14.03
C PRO A 14 -0.72 -6.96 14.75
N SER A 15 -0.79 -6.92 16.08
CA SER A 15 -0.17 -5.85 16.88
C SER A 15 1.34 -5.75 16.66
N GLU A 16 2.02 -6.87 16.43
CA GLU A 16 3.45 -6.92 16.13
C GLU A 16 3.79 -6.21 14.82
N LEU A 17 2.94 -6.34 13.80
CA LEU A 17 3.11 -5.65 12.52
C LEU A 17 2.91 -4.14 12.69
N LEU A 18 1.85 -3.73 13.40
CA LEU A 18 1.61 -2.30 13.69
C LEU A 18 2.78 -1.69 14.47
N ALA A 19 3.33 -2.42 15.45
CA ALA A 19 4.48 -1.98 16.22
C ALA A 19 5.75 -1.86 15.36
N ALA A 20 5.99 -2.80 14.43
CA ALA A 20 7.10 -2.72 13.49
C ALA A 20 6.99 -1.52 12.53
N VAL A 21 5.77 -1.24 12.03
CA VAL A 21 5.48 -0.04 11.22
C VAL A 21 5.74 1.23 12.03
N ALA A 22 5.27 1.30 13.28
CA ALA A 22 5.48 2.46 14.15
C ALA A 22 6.96 2.73 14.47
N ARG A 23 7.80 1.68 14.52
CA ARG A 23 9.26 1.80 14.69
C ARG A 23 10.02 2.08 13.40
N GLY A 24 9.35 2.12 12.25
CA GLY A 24 9.98 2.29 10.93
C GLY A 24 10.70 1.06 10.41
N GLU A 25 10.48 -0.11 11.00
CA GLU A 25 11.07 -1.38 10.55
C GLU A 25 10.38 -1.92 9.28
N VAL A 26 9.16 -1.45 9.01
CA VAL A 26 8.36 -1.81 7.83
C VAL A 26 7.84 -0.55 7.15
N ASP A 27 8.25 -0.33 5.91
CA ASP A 27 7.60 0.65 5.03
C ASP A 27 6.31 0.06 4.45
N LEU A 28 5.21 0.32 5.16
CA LEU A 28 3.88 -0.16 4.77
C LEU A 28 3.41 0.47 3.45
N ASN A 29 3.82 1.70 3.15
CA ASN A 29 3.46 2.39 1.91
C ASN A 29 4.14 1.76 0.71
N HIS A 30 5.41 1.39 0.82
CA HIS A 30 6.11 0.64 -0.22
C HIS A 30 5.46 -0.73 -0.44
N ARG A 31 5.19 -1.48 0.64
CA ARG A 31 4.53 -2.80 0.55
C ARG A 31 3.14 -2.72 -0.08
N ALA A 32 2.33 -1.73 0.28
CA ALA A 32 1.04 -1.50 -0.36
C ALA A 32 1.19 -1.25 -1.87
N GLY A 33 2.19 -0.46 -2.26
CA GLY A 33 2.52 -0.21 -3.67
C GLY A 33 2.88 -1.49 -4.44
N VAL A 34 3.71 -2.37 -3.86
CA VAL A 34 4.06 -3.67 -4.46
C VAL A 34 2.81 -4.54 -4.67
N VAL A 35 1.93 -4.61 -3.67
CA VAL A 35 0.68 -5.38 -3.76
C VAL A 35 -0.25 -4.81 -4.83
N LEU A 36 -0.41 -3.48 -4.90
CA LEU A 36 -1.22 -2.82 -5.92
C LEU A 36 -0.65 -3.07 -7.33
N ALA A 37 0.66 -2.93 -7.52
CA ALA A 37 1.31 -3.21 -8.80
C ALA A 37 1.14 -4.67 -9.24
N GLY A 38 1.29 -5.61 -8.30
CA GLY A 38 1.00 -7.03 -8.52
C GLY A 38 -0.47 -7.34 -8.83
N ARG A 39 -1.37 -6.38 -8.63
CA ARG A 39 -2.78 -6.41 -9.03
C ARG A 39 -3.07 -5.56 -10.27
N GLY A 40 -2.05 -5.00 -10.94
CA GLY A 40 -2.23 -4.11 -12.09
C GLY A 40 -2.88 -2.75 -11.76
N LEU A 41 -2.81 -2.33 -10.49
CA LEU A 41 -3.42 -1.10 -9.97
C LEU A 41 -2.38 0.00 -9.71
N ASP A 42 -2.78 1.24 -9.90
CA ASP A 42 -2.03 2.42 -9.44
C ASP A 42 -2.27 2.71 -7.94
N GLN A 43 -1.62 3.75 -7.41
CA GLN A 43 -1.75 4.20 -6.02
C GLN A 43 -3.15 4.70 -5.63
N ASN A 44 -4.00 5.00 -6.63
CA ASN A 44 -5.38 5.40 -6.44
C ASN A 44 -6.34 4.21 -6.62
N ALA A 45 -5.80 2.98 -6.64
CA ALA A 45 -6.53 1.74 -6.90
C ALA A 45 -7.24 1.70 -8.27
N ARG A 46 -6.74 2.44 -9.26
CA ARG A 46 -7.25 2.38 -10.64
C ARG A 46 -6.51 1.30 -11.42
N TRP A 47 -7.25 0.52 -12.21
CA TRP A 47 -6.63 -0.45 -13.12
C TRP A 47 -5.88 0.27 -14.25
N VAL A 48 -4.58 -0.01 -14.34
CA VAL A 48 -3.68 0.52 -15.37
C VAL A 48 -2.95 -0.59 -16.14
N GLY A 49 -3.09 -1.86 -15.71
CA GLY A 49 -2.40 -3.02 -16.26
C GLY A 49 -1.03 -3.26 -15.62
N PHE A 50 -0.57 -4.53 -15.63
CA PHE A 50 0.64 -4.93 -14.92
C PHE A 50 1.92 -4.18 -15.32
N PRO A 51 2.24 -3.97 -16.61
CA PRO A 51 3.48 -3.29 -16.99
C PRO A 51 3.51 -1.83 -16.52
N GLU A 52 2.39 -1.13 -16.64
CA GLU A 52 2.28 0.27 -16.24
C GLU A 52 2.29 0.44 -14.72
N ALA A 53 1.61 -0.47 -14.00
CA ALA A 53 1.60 -0.45 -12.55
C ALA A 53 3.02 -0.68 -11.97
N ALA A 54 3.80 -1.58 -12.59
CA ALA A 54 5.21 -1.79 -12.22
C ALA A 54 6.06 -0.53 -12.49
N ARG A 55 5.89 0.10 -13.66
CA ARG A 55 6.58 1.35 -14.02
C ARG A 55 6.30 2.47 -13.02
N LEU A 56 5.04 2.65 -12.62
CA LEU A 56 4.63 3.66 -11.64
C LEU A 56 5.20 3.39 -10.24
N LEU A 57 5.27 2.12 -9.82
CA LEU A 57 5.88 1.73 -8.56
C LEU A 57 7.38 2.04 -8.52
N ASP A 58 8.10 1.73 -9.60
CA ASP A 58 9.54 2.01 -9.73
C ASP A 58 9.82 3.51 -9.66
N GLN A 59 9.03 4.32 -10.37
CA GLN A 59 9.16 5.79 -10.33
C GLN A 59 8.98 6.35 -8.93
N ARG A 60 8.02 5.81 -8.17
CA ARG A 60 7.75 6.25 -6.80
C ARG A 60 8.86 5.85 -5.81
N SER A 61 9.56 4.75 -6.10
CA SER A 61 10.68 4.27 -5.27
C SER A 61 11.97 5.07 -5.49
N GLN A 62 12.02 5.90 -6.54
CA GLN A 62 13.16 6.75 -6.89
C GLN A 62 12.98 8.23 -6.50
N ALA A 63 11.79 8.60 -6.00
CA ALA A 63 11.44 9.95 -5.56
C ALA A 63 11.67 10.13 -4.05
#